data_AF-A0A1H3H7W3-F1
#
_entry.id   AF-A0A1H3H7W3-F1
#
_cell.length_a   1.000
_cell.length_b   1.000
_cell.length_c   1.000
_cell.angle_alpha   90.00
_cell.angle_beta   90.00
_cell.angle_gamma   90.00
#
_symmetry.space_group_name_H-M   'P 1'
#
loop_
_entity.id
_entity.type
_entity.pdbx_description
1 polymer ?
#
loop_
_entity_poly.entity_id
_entity_poly.type
_entity_poly.pdbx_seq_one_letter_code
_entity_poly.pdbx_strand_id
1 'polypeptide(L)'
;MLRVCSLLVLMVGALPVAADPIEGVVRVVDGDTIDVDDTRVRLHGIDAPERDQRCGGDDAPMWDCGLWVTRVAMDRYDGQRADCTVLDTDRYGRAVARCIVRGEDVGRAMVADGLAFAYRAYSMDYDLEEKAAAINDRGLHATEVAAPAEFRAAGRRARASRNAAAAPDGCAIKGNIARDGDRIFHAPGQRWYSRTRVALAEGERWFCSEAEARAAGWRRARQ
;
A
#
# COMPACT_ATOMS: atom_id res chain seq x y z
N MET A 1 24.12 -59.68 -32.39
CA MET A 1 23.43 -59.41 -31.11
C MET A 1 23.57 -57.92 -30.80
N LEU A 2 22.59 -57.09 -31.17
CA LEU A 2 22.55 -55.67 -30.79
C LEU A 2 21.33 -55.46 -29.88
N ARG A 3 21.58 -55.18 -28.60
CA ARG A 3 20.56 -54.77 -27.63
C ARG A 3 20.46 -53.25 -27.67
N VAL A 4 19.35 -52.73 -28.22
CA VAL A 4 18.97 -51.32 -28.09
C VAL A 4 18.12 -51.20 -26.83
N CYS A 5 18.71 -50.65 -25.76
CA CYS A 5 17.99 -50.28 -24.55
C CYS A 5 17.36 -48.90 -24.77
N SER A 6 16.07 -48.86 -25.07
CA SER A 6 15.28 -47.62 -25.08
C SER A 6 15.03 -47.15 -23.65
N LEU A 7 15.70 -46.06 -23.25
CA LEU A 7 15.38 -45.31 -22.04
C LEU A 7 14.13 -44.47 -22.30
N LEU A 8 13.01 -44.89 -21.72
CA LEU A 8 11.77 -44.12 -21.68
C LEU A 8 11.88 -43.09 -20.54
N VAL A 9 12.20 -41.84 -20.87
CA VAL A 9 12.21 -40.73 -19.92
C VAL A 9 10.76 -40.27 -19.72
N LEU A 10 10.15 -40.63 -18.59
CA LEU A 10 8.88 -40.04 -18.16
C LEU A 10 9.12 -38.58 -17.74
N MET A 11 8.71 -37.63 -18.57
CA MET A 11 8.51 -36.25 -18.12
C MET A 11 7.28 -36.19 -17.21
N VAL A 12 7.52 -36.12 -15.91
CA VAL A 12 6.49 -35.76 -14.92
C VAL A 12 6.28 -34.25 -15.03
N GLY A 13 5.21 -33.83 -15.69
CA GLY A 13 4.81 -32.42 -15.73
C GLY A 13 4.29 -31.98 -14.36
N ALA A 14 4.89 -30.94 -13.78
CA ALA A 14 4.36 -30.28 -12.60
C ALA A 14 3.06 -29.56 -13.00
N LEU A 15 1.93 -30.00 -12.44
CA LEU A 15 0.67 -29.27 -12.58
C LEU A 15 0.77 -27.96 -11.78
N PRO A 16 0.37 -26.81 -12.34
CA PRO A 16 0.28 -25.58 -11.57
C PRO A 16 -0.80 -25.77 -10.51
N VAL A 17 -0.42 -25.65 -9.24
CA VAL A 17 -1.38 -25.51 -8.14
C VAL A 17 -2.05 -24.15 -8.34
N ALA A 18 -3.29 -24.15 -8.81
CA ALA A 18 -4.11 -22.95 -8.76
C ALA A 18 -4.30 -22.61 -7.28
N ALA A 19 -4.00 -21.38 -6.90
CA ALA A 19 -4.33 -20.90 -5.56
C ALA A 19 -5.85 -20.97 -5.40
N ASP A 20 -6.32 -21.47 -4.25
CA ASP A 20 -7.75 -21.60 -3.99
C ASP A 20 -8.42 -20.23 -4.12
N PRO A 21 -9.56 -20.13 -4.85
CA PRO A 21 -10.30 -18.88 -4.94
C PRO A 21 -10.79 -18.48 -3.54
N ILE A 22 -10.69 -17.19 -3.23
CA ILE A 22 -11.27 -16.65 -1.99
C ILE A 22 -12.72 -16.33 -2.29
N GLU A 23 -13.63 -17.06 -1.67
CA GLU A 23 -15.07 -16.81 -1.78
C GLU A 23 -15.67 -16.54 -0.39
N GLY A 24 -16.62 -15.61 -0.31
CA GLY A 24 -17.22 -15.29 0.99
C GLY A 24 -18.05 -14.01 0.99
N VAL A 25 -18.49 -13.62 2.19
CA VAL A 25 -19.24 -12.38 2.41
C VAL A 25 -18.26 -11.22 2.51
N VAL A 26 -18.54 -10.15 1.76
CA VAL A 26 -17.72 -8.93 1.75
C VAL A 26 -18.05 -8.07 2.96
N ARG A 27 -16.99 -7.60 3.62
CA ARG A 27 -16.99 -6.44 4.51
C ARG A 27 -15.95 -5.44 4.03
N VAL A 28 -16.38 -4.26 3.63
CA VAL A 28 -15.52 -3.18 3.18
C VAL A 28 -14.76 -2.59 4.37
N VAL A 29 -13.46 -2.36 4.18
CA VAL A 29 -12.58 -1.73 5.18
C VAL A 29 -12.35 -0.27 4.81
N ASP A 30 -11.97 -0.06 3.55
CA ASP A 30 -11.72 1.23 2.89
C ASP A 30 -11.88 1.06 1.36
N GLY A 31 -11.52 2.08 0.57
CA GLY A 31 -11.80 2.12 -0.86
C GLY A 31 -11.04 1.12 -1.74
N ASP A 32 -9.95 0.50 -1.25
CA ASP A 32 -9.20 -0.53 -1.99
C ASP A 32 -8.98 -1.83 -1.20
N THR A 33 -9.56 -1.93 -0.01
CA THR A 33 -9.39 -3.05 0.91
C THR A 33 -10.74 -3.58 1.39
N ILE A 34 -10.95 -4.89 1.22
CA ILE A 34 -12.12 -5.61 1.69
C ILE A 34 -11.69 -6.83 2.52
N ASP A 35 -12.54 -7.27 3.42
CA ASP A 35 -12.49 -8.59 4.02
C ASP A 35 -13.51 -9.48 3.29
N VAL A 36 -13.09 -10.69 2.90
CA VAL A 36 -13.97 -11.74 2.34
C VAL A 36 -13.95 -12.89 3.33
N ASP A 37 -15.04 -13.03 4.08
CA ASP A 37 -15.08 -13.78 5.34
C ASP A 37 -13.89 -13.40 6.25
N ASP A 38 -13.00 -14.33 6.55
CA ASP A 38 -11.85 -14.11 7.44
C ASP A 38 -10.58 -13.62 6.71
N THR A 39 -10.64 -13.42 5.39
CA THR A 39 -9.47 -13.09 4.58
C THR A 39 -9.43 -11.62 4.18
N ARG A 40 -8.36 -10.93 4.58
CA ARG A 40 -8.06 -9.55 4.18
C ARG A 40 -7.55 -9.50 2.75
N VAL A 41 -8.31 -8.86 1.86
CA VAL A 41 -8.02 -8.70 0.44
C VAL A 41 -7.74 -7.24 0.09
N ARG A 42 -6.64 -6.99 -0.60
CA ARG A 42 -6.38 -5.74 -1.33
C ARG A 42 -6.85 -5.93 -2.76
N LEU A 43 -7.69 -5.04 -3.25
CA LEU A 43 -8.17 -5.06 -4.62
C LEU A 43 -6.98 -4.82 -5.58
N HIS A 44 -6.85 -5.71 -6.55
CA HIS A 44 -5.82 -5.65 -7.57
C HIS A 44 -5.97 -4.39 -8.44
N GLY A 45 -4.85 -3.81 -8.87
CA GLY A 45 -4.82 -2.82 -9.94
C GLY A 45 -5.42 -1.44 -9.62
N ILE A 46 -5.88 -1.18 -8.39
CA ILE A 46 -6.46 0.10 -8.00
C ILE A 46 -5.75 0.72 -6.78
N ASP A 47 -5.88 2.04 -6.63
CA ASP A 47 -5.43 2.81 -5.47
C ASP A 47 -6.54 3.80 -5.10
N ALA A 48 -7.15 3.63 -3.93
CA ALA A 48 -8.21 4.50 -3.43
C ALA A 48 -7.69 5.41 -2.31
N PRO A 49 -8.35 6.55 -2.04
CA PRO A 49 -8.04 7.35 -0.86
C PRO A 49 -8.19 6.51 0.42
N GLU A 50 -7.22 6.62 1.32
CA GLU A 50 -7.29 5.99 2.65
C GLU A 50 -8.54 6.51 3.39
N ARG A 51 -9.16 5.71 4.27
CA ARG A 51 -10.44 6.07 4.91
C ARG A 51 -10.45 7.45 5.59
N ASP A 52 -9.33 7.85 6.20
CA ASP A 52 -9.15 9.13 6.89
C ASP A 52 -8.53 10.23 6.01
N GLN A 53 -8.30 9.96 4.73
CA GLN A 53 -7.78 10.93 3.77
C GLN A 53 -8.83 12.02 3.50
N ARG A 54 -8.36 13.26 3.57
CA ARG A 54 -9.09 14.45 3.12
C ARG A 54 -8.48 14.92 1.80
N CYS A 55 -9.33 15.34 0.87
CA CYS A 55 -8.93 15.82 -0.45
C CYS A 55 -9.34 17.29 -0.64
N GLY A 56 -8.73 17.98 -1.59
CA GLY A 56 -8.82 19.43 -1.77
C GLY A 56 -7.44 20.09 -1.63
N GLY A 57 -7.38 21.40 -1.77
CA GLY A 57 -6.13 22.17 -1.73
C GLY A 57 -5.98 23.17 -2.88
N ASP A 58 -5.06 24.12 -2.68
CA ASP A 58 -4.75 25.34 -3.45
C ASP A 58 -5.92 26.32 -3.63
N ASP A 59 -7.09 25.91 -4.14
CA ASP A 59 -8.28 26.77 -4.30
C ASP A 59 -9.61 26.10 -3.92
N ALA A 60 -9.60 24.81 -3.57
CA ALA A 60 -10.80 24.03 -3.19
C ALA A 60 -10.86 23.70 -1.69
N PRO A 61 -12.04 23.78 -1.04
CA PRO A 61 -12.20 23.36 0.35
C PRO A 61 -11.83 21.89 0.57
N MET A 62 -11.15 21.62 1.69
CA MET A 62 -10.86 20.25 2.11
C MET A 62 -12.15 19.49 2.45
N TRP A 63 -12.29 18.26 1.95
CA TRP A 63 -13.44 17.40 2.19
C TRP A 63 -13.02 15.93 2.42
N ASP A 64 -13.91 15.14 3.04
CA ASP A 64 -13.59 13.79 3.52
C ASP A 64 -13.75 12.72 2.43
N CYS A 65 -12.94 12.83 1.38
CA CYS A 65 -12.98 11.95 0.21
C CYS A 65 -12.80 10.48 0.54
N GLY A 66 -11.89 10.12 1.45
CA GLY A 66 -11.69 8.74 1.87
C GLY A 66 -12.92 8.13 2.52
N LEU A 67 -13.57 8.91 3.38
CA LEU A 67 -14.80 8.48 4.04
C LEU A 67 -15.96 8.38 3.04
N TRP A 68 -16.05 9.30 2.09
CA TRP A 68 -17.05 9.25 1.03
C TRP A 68 -16.89 8.01 0.15
N VAL A 69 -15.68 7.74 -0.38
CA VAL A 69 -15.40 6.53 -1.18
C VAL A 69 -15.73 5.27 -0.38
N THR A 70 -15.28 5.21 0.88
CA THR A 70 -15.54 4.04 1.75
C THR A 70 -17.03 3.80 1.92
N ARG A 71 -17.84 4.85 2.14
CA ARG A 71 -19.31 4.71 2.27
C ARG A 71 -19.95 4.22 0.97
N VAL A 72 -19.56 4.77 -0.17
CA VAL A 72 -20.08 4.32 -1.48
C VAL A 72 -19.73 2.84 -1.71
N ALA A 73 -18.53 2.41 -1.36
CA ALA A 73 -18.12 1.02 -1.46
C ALA A 73 -18.92 0.12 -0.49
N MET A 74 -19.12 0.53 0.76
CA MET A 74 -19.96 -0.19 1.73
C MET A 74 -21.38 -0.37 1.21
N ASP A 75 -22.02 0.70 0.75
CA ASP A 75 -23.39 0.67 0.21
C ASP A 75 -23.53 -0.30 -0.98
N ARG A 76 -22.46 -0.47 -1.77
CA ARG A 76 -22.44 -1.35 -2.94
C ARG A 76 -22.12 -2.80 -2.60
N TYR A 77 -21.19 -3.04 -1.68
CA TYR A 77 -20.56 -4.36 -1.57
C TYR A 77 -20.70 -5.01 -0.20
N ASP A 78 -21.01 -4.29 0.89
CA ASP A 78 -21.17 -4.92 2.20
C ASP A 78 -22.29 -5.97 2.18
N GLY A 79 -22.00 -7.12 2.79
CA GLY A 79 -22.93 -8.25 2.87
C GLY A 79 -23.14 -9.01 1.57
N GLN A 80 -22.54 -8.57 0.46
CA GLN A 80 -22.60 -9.28 -0.82
C GLN A 80 -21.60 -10.43 -0.85
N ARG A 81 -21.84 -11.42 -1.71
CA ARG A 81 -20.88 -12.52 -1.93
C ARG A 81 -19.86 -12.13 -3.01
N ALA A 82 -18.58 -12.32 -2.71
CA ALA A 82 -17.49 -12.14 -3.66
C ALA A 82 -16.88 -13.49 -4.06
N ASP A 83 -16.40 -13.56 -5.30
CA ASP A 83 -15.46 -14.55 -5.83
C ASP A 83 -14.18 -13.82 -6.21
N CYS A 84 -13.08 -14.12 -5.52
CA CYS A 84 -11.81 -13.43 -5.67
C CYS A 84 -10.72 -14.40 -6.16
N THR A 85 -10.14 -14.06 -7.32
CA THR A 85 -8.95 -14.72 -7.85
C THR A 85 -7.70 -14.01 -7.32
N VAL A 86 -6.90 -14.71 -6.51
CA VAL A 86 -5.63 -14.21 -5.99
C VAL A 86 -4.59 -14.10 -7.12
N LEU A 87 -3.94 -12.95 -7.21
CA LEU A 87 -2.93 -12.64 -8.22
C LEU A 87 -1.55 -12.45 -7.60
N ASP A 88 -1.48 -11.98 -6.35
CA ASP A 88 -0.23 -11.78 -5.62
C ASP A 88 -0.48 -11.74 -4.10
N THR A 89 0.58 -11.62 -3.31
CA THR A 89 0.54 -11.33 -1.87
C THR A 89 1.39 -10.11 -1.58
N ASP A 90 0.81 -9.09 -0.94
CA ASP A 90 1.54 -7.87 -0.65
C ASP A 90 2.56 -8.05 0.49
N ARG A 91 3.44 -7.07 0.68
CA ARG A 91 4.49 -7.09 1.71
C ARG A 91 3.98 -7.20 3.15
N TYR A 92 2.69 -6.99 3.38
CA TYR A 92 2.04 -7.09 4.69
C TYR A 92 1.34 -8.43 4.87
N GLY A 93 1.41 -9.34 3.89
CA GLY A 93 0.78 -10.65 3.91
C GLY A 93 -0.70 -10.62 3.50
N ARG A 94 -1.20 -9.53 2.91
CA ARG A 94 -2.58 -9.48 2.39
C ARG A 94 -2.63 -10.12 1.02
N ALA A 95 -3.72 -10.85 0.74
CA ALA A 95 -3.99 -11.31 -0.62
C ALA A 95 -4.26 -10.10 -1.53
N VAL A 96 -3.61 -10.05 -2.69
CA VAL A 96 -3.91 -9.10 -3.76
C VAL A 96 -4.74 -9.84 -4.79
N ALA A 97 -5.99 -9.46 -4.98
CA ALA A 97 -6.93 -10.25 -5.76
C ALA A 97 -7.84 -9.38 -6.64
N ARG A 98 -8.27 -9.96 -7.76
CA ARG A 98 -9.42 -9.44 -8.52
C ARG A 98 -10.68 -10.10 -7.98
N CYS A 99 -11.65 -9.30 -7.59
CA CYS A 99 -12.89 -9.78 -6.97
C CYS A 99 -14.10 -9.45 -7.84
N ILE A 100 -14.97 -10.44 -8.02
CA ILE A 100 -16.23 -10.34 -8.72
C ILE A 100 -17.36 -10.34 -7.69
N VAL A 101 -18.23 -9.33 -7.72
CA VAL A 101 -19.43 -9.24 -6.89
C VAL A 101 -20.62 -9.04 -7.82
N ARG A 102 -21.66 -9.88 -7.71
CA ARG A 102 -22.85 -9.84 -8.57
C ARG A 102 -22.54 -9.84 -10.08
N GLY A 103 -21.45 -10.52 -10.47
CA GLY A 103 -20.99 -10.63 -11.86
C GLY A 103 -20.15 -9.44 -12.37
N GLU A 104 -19.84 -8.46 -11.51
CA GLU A 104 -19.06 -7.28 -11.85
C GLU A 104 -17.68 -7.30 -11.18
N ASP A 105 -16.64 -6.91 -11.92
CA ASP A 105 -15.30 -6.67 -11.37
C ASP A 105 -15.32 -5.40 -10.51
N VAL A 106 -15.14 -5.58 -9.19
CA VAL A 106 -15.18 -4.50 -8.20
C VAL A 106 -14.13 -3.42 -8.50
N GLY A 107 -12.91 -3.82 -8.84
CA GLY A 107 -11.82 -2.87 -9.11
C GLY A 107 -12.12 -2.03 -10.34
N ARG A 108 -12.60 -2.68 -11.41
CA ARG A 108 -13.02 -2.02 -12.64
C ARG A 108 -14.15 -1.01 -12.39
N ALA A 109 -15.18 -1.41 -11.65
CA ALA A 109 -16.33 -0.56 -11.36
C ALA A 109 -15.95 0.64 -10.50
N MET A 110 -15.11 0.44 -9.47
CA MET A 110 -14.61 1.52 -8.63
C MET A 110 -13.82 2.56 -9.45
N VAL A 111 -12.97 2.13 -10.38
CA VAL A 111 -12.21 3.04 -11.24
C VAL A 111 -13.12 3.74 -12.26
N ALA A 112 -14.03 3.00 -12.91
CA ALA A 112 -14.93 3.54 -13.93
C ALA A 112 -15.87 4.63 -13.38
N ASP A 113 -16.22 4.57 -12.09
CA ASP A 113 -17.03 5.55 -11.40
C ASP A 113 -16.22 6.66 -10.71
N GLY A 114 -14.89 6.66 -10.87
CA GLY A 114 -13.99 7.64 -10.28
C GLY A 114 -13.89 7.54 -8.75
N LEU A 115 -14.09 6.36 -8.18
CA LEU A 115 -13.95 6.09 -6.73
C LEU A 115 -12.53 5.64 -6.35
N ALA A 116 -11.74 5.21 -7.33
CA ALA A 116 -10.34 4.83 -7.19
C ALA A 116 -9.56 5.18 -8.47
N PHE A 117 -8.24 5.27 -8.36
CA PHE A 117 -7.32 5.49 -9.48
C PHE A 117 -6.76 4.15 -9.95
N ALA A 118 -6.47 3.99 -11.25
CA ALA A 118 -5.79 2.80 -11.73
C ALA A 118 -4.32 2.83 -11.25
N TYR A 119 -3.87 1.75 -10.64
CA TYR A 119 -2.54 1.69 -10.03
C TYR A 119 -1.49 1.18 -11.02
N ARG A 120 -1.12 2.06 -11.95
CA ARG A 120 -0.21 1.80 -13.09
C ARG A 120 1.17 1.25 -12.73
N ALA A 121 1.60 1.41 -11.47
CA ALA A 121 2.85 0.81 -10.98
C ALA A 121 2.80 -0.72 -10.92
N TYR A 122 1.61 -1.33 -10.85
CA TYR A 122 1.41 -2.77 -10.73
C TYR A 122 0.59 -3.38 -11.86
N SER A 123 -0.35 -2.64 -12.45
CA SER A 123 -1.17 -3.15 -13.56
C SER A 123 -1.71 -2.03 -14.45
N MET A 124 -1.98 -2.37 -15.72
CA MET A 124 -2.66 -1.50 -16.69
C MET A 124 -4.14 -1.87 -16.91
N ASP A 125 -4.67 -2.85 -16.18
CA ASP A 125 -5.99 -3.45 -16.43
C ASP A 125 -7.16 -2.45 -16.46
N TYR A 126 -7.06 -1.34 -15.72
CA TYR A 126 -8.12 -0.35 -15.55
C TYR A 126 -7.74 1.05 -16.06
N ASP A 127 -6.65 1.17 -16.84
CA ASP A 127 -6.16 2.47 -17.33
C ASP A 127 -7.17 3.19 -18.23
N LEU A 128 -7.90 2.44 -19.06
CA LEU A 128 -8.89 3.01 -19.97
C LEU A 128 -10.15 3.45 -19.22
N GLU A 129 -10.57 2.70 -18.20
CA GLU A 129 -11.66 3.07 -17.31
C GLU A 129 -11.36 4.38 -16.57
N GLU A 130 -10.14 4.55 -16.05
CA GLU A 130 -9.75 5.79 -15.37
C GLU A 130 -9.71 6.97 -16.34
N LYS A 131 -9.18 6.78 -17.56
CA LYS A 131 -9.19 7.82 -18.60
C LYS A 131 -10.61 8.25 -18.94
N ALA A 132 -11.53 7.30 -19.05
CA ALA A 132 -12.94 7.60 -19.28
C ALA A 132 -13.56 8.33 -18.07
N ALA A 133 -13.27 7.91 -16.85
CA ALA A 133 -13.74 8.57 -15.63
C ALA A 133 -13.24 10.02 -15.53
N ALA A 134 -11.97 10.26 -15.86
CA ALA A 134 -11.35 11.57 -15.86
C ALA A 134 -11.95 12.51 -16.92
N ILE A 135 -12.14 12.05 -18.16
CA ILE A 135 -12.74 12.86 -19.24
C ILE A 135 -14.20 13.25 -18.92
N ASN A 136 -14.89 12.45 -18.11
CA ASN A 136 -16.29 12.67 -17.74
C ASN A 136 -16.47 13.26 -16.33
N ASP A 137 -15.40 13.75 -15.70
CA ASP A 137 -15.43 14.35 -14.35
C ASP A 137 -16.17 13.46 -13.33
N ARG A 138 -15.89 12.15 -13.33
CA ARG A 138 -16.54 11.21 -12.41
C ARG A 138 -15.85 11.19 -11.05
N GLY A 139 -16.66 11.20 -9.99
CA GLY A 139 -16.19 10.99 -8.61
C GLY A 139 -15.05 11.91 -8.22
N LEU A 140 -13.92 11.32 -7.80
CA LEU A 140 -12.71 12.02 -7.39
C LEU A 140 -12.11 12.90 -8.51
N HIS A 141 -12.32 12.54 -9.78
CA HIS A 141 -11.80 13.31 -10.91
C HIS A 141 -12.51 14.67 -11.07
N ALA A 142 -13.75 14.81 -10.58
CA ALA A 142 -14.50 16.07 -10.65
C ALA A 142 -13.92 17.20 -9.77
N THR A 143 -13.00 16.87 -8.86
CA THR A 143 -12.50 17.80 -7.83
C THR A 143 -10.97 17.84 -7.78
N GLU A 144 -10.31 17.48 -8.88
CA GLU A 144 -8.84 17.52 -9.06
C GLU A 144 -8.08 16.88 -7.88
N VAL A 145 -8.59 15.76 -7.37
CA VAL A 145 -7.97 15.05 -6.25
C VAL A 145 -6.62 14.48 -6.69
N ALA A 146 -5.55 14.82 -5.95
CA ALA A 146 -4.26 14.18 -6.12
C ALA A 146 -4.37 12.66 -5.92
N ALA A 147 -3.72 11.88 -6.79
CA ALA A 147 -3.75 10.43 -6.70
C ALA A 147 -3.28 9.96 -5.30
N PRO A 148 -3.88 8.93 -4.68
CA PRO A 148 -3.57 8.56 -3.29
C PRO A 148 -2.10 8.21 -3.07
N ALA A 149 -1.42 7.62 -4.06
CA ALA A 149 0.03 7.41 -4.04
C ALA A 149 0.85 8.70 -3.89
N GLU A 150 0.44 9.77 -4.60
CA GLU A 150 1.06 11.09 -4.55
C GLU A 150 0.77 11.77 -3.21
N PHE A 151 -0.47 11.74 -2.74
CA PHE A 151 -0.86 12.24 -1.42
C PHE A 151 0.01 11.61 -0.31
N ARG A 152 0.14 10.28 -0.32
CA ARG A 152 1.00 9.56 0.63
C ARG A 152 2.48 9.93 0.45
N ALA A 153 2.95 10.15 -0.78
CA ALA A 153 4.33 10.59 -1.03
C ALA A 153 4.60 11.99 -0.49
N ALA A 154 3.69 12.94 -0.70
CA ALA A 154 3.76 14.29 -0.18
C ALA A 154 3.75 14.29 1.35
N GLY A 155 2.84 13.53 1.98
CA GLY A 155 2.78 13.38 3.44
C GLY A 155 4.09 12.82 4.03
N ARG A 156 4.70 11.82 3.36
CA ARG A 156 6.01 11.29 3.75
C ARG A 156 7.12 12.34 3.65
N ARG A 157 7.15 13.13 2.57
CA ARG A 157 8.14 14.21 2.38
C ARG A 157 7.98 15.31 3.43
N ALA A 158 6.75 15.79 3.66
CA ALA A 158 6.47 16.81 4.67
C ALA A 158 6.86 16.35 6.09
N ARG A 159 6.55 15.09 6.43
CA ARG A 159 7.00 14.49 7.70
C ARG A 159 8.52 14.39 7.79
N ALA A 160 9.19 14.01 6.70
CA ALA A 160 10.64 13.95 6.64
C ALA A 160 11.27 15.31 6.94
N SER A 161 10.76 16.37 6.30
CA SER A 161 11.23 17.75 6.50
C SER A 161 11.02 18.23 7.93
N ARG A 162 9.84 17.99 8.53
CA ARG A 162 9.58 18.32 9.95
C ARG A 162 10.51 17.56 10.89
N ASN A 163 10.70 16.27 10.64
CA ASN A 163 11.60 15.45 11.45
C ASN A 163 13.07 15.88 11.32
N ALA A 164 13.47 16.47 10.18
CA ALA A 164 14.80 17.04 9.99
C ALA A 164 14.94 18.40 10.68
N ALA A 165 13.92 19.26 10.61
CA ALA A 165 13.88 20.55 11.29
C ALA A 165 13.87 20.44 12.82
N ALA A 166 13.38 19.34 13.38
CA ALA A 166 13.39 19.07 14.82
C ALA A 166 14.77 18.61 15.36
N ALA A 167 15.75 18.36 14.50
CA ALA A 167 17.10 18.01 14.97
C ALA A 167 17.78 19.25 15.58
N PRO A 168 18.42 19.14 16.76
CA PRO A 168 19.25 20.22 17.31
C PRO A 168 20.37 20.61 16.35
N ASP A 169 20.86 21.85 16.45
CA ASP A 169 21.85 22.45 15.54
C ASP A 169 23.02 21.51 15.20
N GLY A 170 22.99 20.94 13.99
CA GLY A 170 24.01 20.03 13.47
C GLY A 170 23.93 18.58 13.95
N CYS A 171 23.06 18.25 14.91
CA CYS A 171 22.92 16.91 15.47
C CYS A 171 21.88 16.06 14.74
N ALA A 172 22.13 15.84 13.45
CA ALA A 172 21.19 15.20 12.54
C ALA A 172 21.21 13.66 12.58
N ILE A 173 21.95 13.00 13.48
CA ILE A 173 21.93 11.53 13.57
C ILE A 173 20.82 11.09 14.53
N LYS A 174 19.80 10.36 14.05
CA LYS A 174 18.66 9.95 14.88
C LYS A 174 18.88 8.57 15.47
N GLY A 175 18.94 8.43 16.79
CA GLY A 175 18.96 7.13 17.48
C GLY A 175 17.59 6.75 18.00
N ASN A 176 17.02 5.64 17.52
CA ASN A 176 15.72 5.08 17.95
C ASN A 176 15.79 3.62 18.48
N ILE A 177 15.13 3.33 19.59
CA ILE A 177 15.17 2.01 20.21
C ILE A 177 14.10 1.16 19.53
N ALA A 178 14.50 0.06 18.89
CA ALA A 178 13.56 -0.86 18.26
C ALA A 178 12.74 -1.64 19.32
N ARG A 179 11.65 -2.28 18.88
CA ARG A 179 10.72 -3.00 19.80
C ARG A 179 11.38 -4.13 20.59
N ASP A 180 12.44 -4.71 20.05
CA ASP A 180 13.28 -5.75 20.65
C ASP A 180 14.40 -5.19 21.55
N GLY A 181 14.46 -3.86 21.71
CA GLY A 181 15.47 -3.16 22.52
C GLY A 181 16.71 -2.73 21.74
N ASP A 182 16.78 -3.03 20.43
CA ASP A 182 17.96 -2.71 19.63
C ASP A 182 18.15 -1.20 19.45
N ARG A 183 19.34 -0.73 19.79
CA ARG A 183 19.75 0.67 19.65
C ARG A 183 20.28 0.94 18.24
N ILE A 184 19.44 1.48 17.36
CA ILE A 184 19.76 1.77 15.95
C ILE A 184 19.84 3.27 15.65
N PHE A 185 20.93 3.73 15.04
CA PHE A 185 21.03 5.11 14.56
C PHE A 185 20.86 5.21 13.04
N HIS A 186 20.26 6.32 12.62
CA HIS A 186 20.03 6.68 11.24
C HIS A 186 20.71 8.02 10.91
N ALA A 187 21.52 8.02 9.86
CA ALA A 187 22.15 9.22 9.31
C ALA A 187 21.34 9.81 8.15
N PRO A 188 21.44 11.12 7.87
CA PRO A 188 20.85 11.72 6.67
C PRO A 188 21.19 10.94 5.40
N GLY A 189 20.21 10.79 4.50
CA GLY A 189 20.36 10.03 3.24
C GLY A 189 20.08 8.52 3.35
N GLN A 190 19.95 7.95 4.54
CA GLN A 190 19.55 6.55 4.69
C GLN A 190 18.06 6.34 4.41
N ARG A 191 17.71 5.15 3.87
CA ARG A 191 16.33 4.73 3.53
C ARG A 191 15.29 5.03 4.60
N TRP A 192 15.65 4.78 5.86
CA TRP A 192 14.75 4.87 7.00
C TRP A 192 14.82 6.22 7.74
N TYR A 193 15.81 7.07 7.45
CA TYR A 193 16.08 8.30 8.19
C TYR A 193 14.86 9.23 8.31
N SER A 194 14.14 9.42 7.21
CA SER A 194 12.95 10.28 7.16
C SER A 194 11.78 9.74 7.98
N ARG A 195 11.69 8.42 8.12
CA ARG A 195 10.62 7.72 8.86
C ARG A 195 10.93 7.65 10.35
N THR A 196 12.21 7.51 10.70
CA THR A 196 12.69 7.49 12.08
C THR A 196 12.34 8.79 12.79
N ARG A 197 11.65 8.64 13.92
CA ARG A 197 11.40 9.68 14.91
C ARG A 197 12.29 9.40 16.11
N VAL A 198 12.53 10.43 16.90
CA VAL A 198 13.25 10.34 18.17
C VAL A 198 12.25 10.69 19.27
N ALA A 199 11.90 9.70 20.08
CA ALA A 199 11.07 9.80 21.27
C ALA A 199 11.96 9.97 22.51
N LEU A 200 12.26 11.22 22.88
CA LEU A 200 13.11 11.54 24.04
C LEU A 200 12.63 10.87 25.34
N ALA A 201 11.32 10.74 25.52
CA ALA A 201 10.70 10.09 26.67
C ALA A 201 11.02 8.58 26.76
N GLU A 202 11.36 7.94 25.64
CA GLU A 202 11.72 6.52 25.55
C GLU A 202 13.24 6.31 25.58
N GLY A 203 14.02 7.36 25.86
CA GLY A 203 15.49 7.31 25.88
C GLY A 203 16.14 7.34 24.50
N GLU A 204 15.36 7.55 23.45
CA GLU A 204 15.85 7.87 22.10
C GLU A 204 16.47 9.26 22.10
N ARG A 205 17.45 9.51 21.22
CA ARG A 205 18.10 10.83 21.13
C ARG A 205 18.74 11.09 19.78
N TRP A 206 19.05 12.37 19.55
CA TRP A 206 19.91 12.78 18.47
C TRP A 206 21.39 12.68 18.86
N PHE A 207 22.25 12.48 17.85
CA PHE A 207 23.70 12.54 17.96
C PHE A 207 24.25 13.53 16.93
N CYS A 208 25.41 14.12 17.24
CA CYS A 208 26.10 15.08 16.40
C CYS A 208 27.07 14.43 15.42
N SER A 209 27.41 13.15 15.65
CA SER A 209 28.16 12.36 14.67
C SER A 209 27.82 10.88 14.75
N GLU A 210 28.11 10.13 13.68
CA GLU A 210 27.98 8.67 13.74
C GLU A 210 28.97 8.04 14.74
N ALA A 211 30.10 8.69 15.01
CA ALA A 211 31.08 8.22 15.99
C ALA A 211 30.52 8.30 17.41
N GLU A 212 29.87 9.40 17.75
CA GLU A 212 29.17 9.59 19.03
C GLU A 212 28.06 8.55 19.23
N ALA A 213 27.26 8.29 18.20
CA ALA A 213 26.22 7.27 18.26
C ALA A 213 26.82 5.88 18.57
N ARG A 214 27.89 5.49 17.85
CA ARG A 214 28.59 4.21 18.11
C ARG A 214 29.16 4.14 19.53
N ALA A 215 29.79 5.21 20.01
CA ALA A 215 30.32 5.28 21.38
C ALA A 215 29.22 5.16 22.44
N ALA A 216 28.02 5.64 22.13
CA ALA A 216 26.83 5.50 22.97
C ALA A 216 26.17 4.10 22.90
N GLY A 217 26.78 3.14 22.19
CA GLY A 217 26.25 1.78 22.03
C GLY A 217 25.18 1.64 20.96
N TRP A 218 25.07 2.62 20.05
CA TRP A 218 24.11 2.59 18.96
C TRP A 218 24.75 2.04 17.68
N ARG A 219 24.12 1.02 17.08
CA ARG A 219 24.58 0.46 15.80
C ARG A 219 23.93 1.19 14.62
N ARG A 220 24.62 1.26 13.49
CA ARG A 220 24.07 1.86 12.27
C ARG A 220 22.91 1.02 11.73
N ALA A 221 21.87 1.67 11.22
CA ALA A 221 20.78 0.98 10.54
C ALA A 221 21.29 0.20 9.32
N ARG A 222 20.76 -1.03 9.14
CA ARG A 222 20.94 -1.80 7.91
C ARG A 222 20.03 -1.21 6.82
N GLN A 223 20.49 -1.16 5.59
CA GLN A 223 19.77 -0.55 4.46
C GLN A 223 18.48 -1.31 4.13
#